data_AF-A0AAE7BI17-F1
#
_entry.id   AF-A0AAE7BI17-F1
#
_cell.length_a   1.000
_cell.length_b   1.000
_cell.length_c   1.000
_cell.angle_alpha   90.00
_cell.angle_beta   90.00
_cell.angle_gamma   90.00
#
_symmetry.space_group_name_H-M   'P 1'
#
loop_
_entity.id
_entity.type
_entity.pdbx_description
1 polymer ?
#
loop_
_entity_poly.entity_id
_entity_poly.type
_entity_poly.pdbx_seq_one_letter_code
_entity_poly.pdbx_strand_id
1 'polypeptide(L)'
;MTEQPAPSPAVTAIRETIAQLAATPDPIDRAKALGAVLDAIPDLQAELRGERQKAVIEIRESKSIADTAELLGVTQSRISQIAKGISRTKKH
;
A
#
# COMPACT_ATOMS: atom_id res chain seq x y z
N MET A 1 -8.30 22.56 -2.45
CA MET A 1 -8.94 21.46 -3.19
C MET A 1 -7.86 20.45 -3.49
N THR A 2 -7.77 19.36 -2.73
CA THR A 2 -6.83 18.28 -3.04
C THR A 2 -7.35 17.53 -4.25
N GLU A 3 -6.72 17.71 -5.41
CA GLU A 3 -6.88 16.79 -6.52
C GLU A 3 -6.51 15.40 -6.01
N GLN A 4 -7.51 14.52 -5.94
CA GLN A 4 -7.27 13.13 -5.61
C GLN A 4 -6.49 12.54 -6.79
N PRO A 5 -5.26 12.03 -6.57
CA PRO A 5 -4.46 11.51 -7.67
C PRO A 5 -5.27 10.41 -8.36
N ALA A 6 -5.23 10.40 -9.70
CA ALA A 6 -5.83 9.37 -10.50
C ALA A 6 -5.45 7.98 -9.95
N PRO A 7 -6.36 6.98 -10.01
CA PRO A 7 -6.06 5.65 -9.50
C PRO A 7 -4.75 5.16 -10.14
N SER A 8 -3.80 4.76 -9.29
CA SER A 8 -2.51 4.25 -9.75
C SER A 8 -2.73 3.14 -10.78
N PRO A 9 -1.98 3.11 -11.90
CA PRO A 9 -2.03 2.01 -12.87
C PRO A 9 -1.87 0.63 -12.19
N ALA A 10 -1.11 0.55 -11.10
CA ALA A 10 -0.96 -0.67 -10.31
C ALA A 10 -2.27 -1.11 -9.64
N VAL A 11 -3.11 -0.17 -9.19
CA VAL A 11 -4.43 -0.49 -8.62
C VAL A 11 -5.36 -1.06 -9.69
N THR A 12 -5.32 -0.52 -10.91
CA THR A 12 -6.05 -1.07 -12.05
C THR A 12 -5.58 -2.49 -12.36
N ALA A 13 -4.27 -2.71 -12.47
CA ALA A 13 -3.70 -4.03 -12.71
C ALA A 13 -4.10 -5.05 -11.62
N ILE A 14 -4.06 -4.67 -10.33
CA ILE A 14 -4.52 -5.54 -9.23
C ILE A 14 -5.99 -5.93 -9.40
N ARG A 15 -6.86 -4.98 -9.79
CA ARG A 15 -8.29 -5.26 -10.04
C ARG A 15 -8.50 -6.19 -11.23
N GLU A 16 -7.74 -6.01 -12.29
CA GLU A 16 -7.77 -6.91 -13.46
C GLU A 16 -7.34 -8.32 -13.09
N THR A 17 -6.26 -8.46 -12.32
CA THR A 17 -5.81 -9.77 -11.80
C THR A 17 -6.89 -10.44 -10.94
N ILE A 18 -7.57 -9.69 -10.06
CA ILE A 18 -8.69 -10.23 -9.27
C ILE A 18 -9.82 -10.72 -10.19
N ALA A 19 -10.16 -9.95 -11.23
CA ALA A 19 -11.21 -10.33 -12.19
C ALA A 19 -10.83 -11.60 -12.98
N GLN A 20 -9.57 -11.73 -13.39
CA GLN A 20 -9.05 -12.93 -14.05
C GLN A 20 -9.15 -14.16 -13.15
N LEU A 21 -8.74 -14.06 -11.88
CA LEU A 21 -8.84 -15.15 -10.92
C LEU A 21 -10.31 -15.56 -10.71
N ALA A 22 -11.21 -14.59 -10.60
CA ALA A 22 -12.64 -14.83 -10.42
C ALA A 22 -13.29 -15.54 -11.63
N ALA A 23 -12.74 -15.35 -12.83
CA ALA A 23 -13.23 -15.97 -14.06
C ALA A 23 -12.82 -17.44 -14.24
N THR A 24 -11.95 -17.99 -13.38
CA THR A 24 -11.58 -19.41 -13.38
C THR A 24 -12.84 -20.28 -13.29
N PRO A 25 -13.15 -21.17 -14.26
CA PRO A 25 -14.43 -21.89 -14.30
C PRO A 25 -14.63 -22.85 -13.12
N ASP A 26 -13.60 -23.66 -12.83
CA ASP A 26 -13.66 -24.65 -11.76
C ASP A 26 -13.62 -23.95 -10.39
N PRO A 27 -14.60 -24.22 -9.51
CA PRO A 27 -14.68 -23.55 -8.21
C PRO A 27 -13.56 -23.93 -7.24
N ILE A 28 -13.00 -25.15 -7.33
CA ILE A 28 -11.90 -25.59 -6.48
C ILE A 28 -10.61 -24.88 -6.91
N ASP A 29 -10.33 -24.84 -8.20
CA ASP A 29 -9.15 -24.15 -8.73
C ASP A 29 -9.22 -22.64 -8.48
N ARG A 30 -10.41 -22.04 -8.66
CA ARG A 30 -10.65 -20.64 -8.31
C ARG A 30 -10.39 -20.35 -6.83
N ALA A 31 -10.87 -21.21 -5.93
CA ALA A 31 -10.66 -21.05 -4.49
C ALA A 31 -9.18 -21.16 -4.11
N LYS A 32 -8.45 -22.15 -4.67
CA LYS A 32 -7.01 -22.31 -4.44
C LYS A 32 -6.21 -21.10 -4.92
N ALA A 33 -6.50 -20.63 -6.13
CA ALA A 33 -5.79 -19.50 -6.72
C ALA A 33 -6.02 -18.19 -5.93
N LEU A 34 -7.27 -17.92 -5.53
CA LEU A 34 -7.59 -16.78 -4.67
C LEU A 34 -6.94 -16.90 -3.29
N GLY A 35 -6.98 -18.09 -2.68
CA GLY A 35 -6.34 -18.36 -1.39
C GLY A 35 -4.84 -18.07 -1.41
N ALA A 36 -4.12 -18.55 -2.42
CA ALA A 36 -2.69 -18.28 -2.57
C ALA A 36 -2.36 -16.78 -2.66
N VAL A 37 -3.21 -15.99 -3.34
CA VAL A 37 -3.04 -14.53 -3.38
C VAL A 37 -3.32 -13.91 -2.03
N LEU A 38 -4.40 -14.30 -1.35
CA LEU A 38 -4.74 -13.80 -0.02
C LEU A 38 -3.62 -14.06 0.99
N ASP A 39 -3.01 -15.24 0.94
CA ASP A 39 -1.88 -15.62 1.81
C ASP A 39 -0.63 -14.77 1.56
N ALA A 40 -0.43 -14.29 0.33
CA ALA A 40 0.69 -13.41 -0.03
C ALA A 40 0.45 -11.93 0.30
N ILE A 41 -0.80 -11.49 0.50
CA ILE A 41 -1.12 -10.07 0.76
C ILE A 41 -0.37 -9.47 1.96
N PRO A 42 -0.21 -10.15 3.12
CA PRO A 42 0.54 -9.61 4.24
C PRO A 42 1.97 -9.21 3.87
N ASP A 43 2.67 -10.05 3.11
CA ASP A 43 4.05 -9.82 2.66
C ASP A 43 4.10 -8.69 1.63
N LEU A 44 3.22 -8.74 0.61
CA LEU A 44 3.09 -7.66 -0.38
C LEU A 44 2.78 -6.30 0.29
N GLN A 45 1.94 -6.30 1.32
CA GLN A 45 1.67 -5.10 2.11
C GLN A 45 2.89 -4.63 2.90
N ALA A 46 3.70 -5.55 3.43
CA ALA A 46 4.93 -5.20 4.13
C ALA A 46 5.94 -4.57 3.18
N GLU A 47 6.11 -5.12 1.98
CA GLU A 47 6.96 -4.56 0.91
C GLU A 47 6.51 -3.14 0.53
N LEU A 48 5.22 -2.95 0.24
CA LEU A 48 4.67 -1.62 -0.09
C LEU A 48 4.88 -0.61 1.05
N ARG A 49 4.75 -1.05 2.32
CA ARG A 49 5.02 -0.19 3.48
C ARG A 49 6.51 0.17 3.56
N GLY A 50 7.40 -0.77 3.29
CA GLY A 50 8.84 -0.58 3.27
C GLY A 50 9.26 0.45 2.22
N GLU A 51 8.81 0.28 0.97
CA GLU A 51 9.10 1.24 -0.11
C GLU A 51 8.52 2.63 0.18
N ARG A 52 7.31 2.70 0.73
CA ARG A 52 6.74 3.97 1.17
C ARG A 52 7.56 4.62 2.27
N GLN A 53 8.08 3.84 3.22
CA GLN A 53 8.93 4.37 4.29
C GLN A 53 10.23 4.95 3.73
N LYS A 54 10.90 4.24 2.81
CA LYS A 54 12.12 4.72 2.14
C LYS A 54 11.87 6.06 1.45
N ALA A 55 10.83 6.15 0.62
CA ALA A 55 10.47 7.39 -0.07
C ALA A 55 10.19 8.56 0.90
N VAL A 56 9.51 8.29 2.03
CA VAL A 56 9.29 9.32 3.06
C VAL A 56 10.59 9.73 3.73
N ILE A 57 11.52 8.82 3.98
CA ILE A 57 12.84 9.14 4.55
C ILE A 57 13.63 10.02 3.58
N GLU A 58 13.67 9.67 2.29
CA GLU A 58 14.35 10.44 1.24
C GLU A 58 13.83 11.88 1.14
N ILE A 59 12.50 12.08 1.13
CA ILE A 59 11.91 13.43 1.15
C ILE A 59 12.38 14.21 2.40
N ARG A 60 12.48 13.52 3.53
CA ARG A 60 12.84 14.11 4.83
C ARG A 60 14.31 14.45 4.99
N GLU A 61 15.17 14.05 4.05
CA GLU A 61 16.55 14.52 3.98
C GLU A 61 16.63 16.02 3.60
N SER A 62 15.63 16.51 2.86
CA SER A 62 15.60 17.90 2.36
C SER A 62 14.39 18.72 2.81
N LYS A 63 13.40 18.11 3.48
CA LYS A 63 12.15 18.75 3.90
C LYS A 63 11.82 18.54 5.37
N SER A 64 11.15 19.52 5.97
CA SER A 64 10.63 19.39 7.34
C SER A 64 9.47 18.38 7.41
N ILE A 65 9.08 17.97 8.64
CA ILE A 65 7.89 17.13 8.85
C ILE A 65 6.65 17.82 8.28
N ALA A 66 6.51 19.13 8.53
CA ALA A 66 5.36 19.92 8.14
C ALA A 66 5.23 19.98 6.62
N ASP A 67 6.32 20.32 5.92
CA ASP A 67 6.31 20.40 4.45
C ASP A 67 6.04 19.03 3.82
N THR A 68 6.61 17.96 4.39
CA THR A 68 6.39 16.60 3.89
C THR A 68 4.94 16.16 4.08
N ALA A 69 4.33 16.53 5.20
CA ALA A 69 2.94 16.24 5.51
C ALA A 69 2.00 16.95 4.53
N GLU A 70 2.29 18.21 4.24
CA GLU A 70 1.57 19.01 3.24
C GLU A 70 1.70 18.41 1.83
N LEU A 71 2.94 18.12 1.39
CA LEU A 71 3.22 17.52 0.08
C LEU A 71 2.52 16.18 -0.13
N LEU A 72 2.45 15.35 0.91
CA LEU A 72 1.87 14.00 0.83
C LEU A 72 0.39 13.94 1.23
N GLY A 73 -0.22 15.07 1.60
CA GLY A 73 -1.63 15.14 1.99
C GLY A 73 -1.97 14.29 3.23
N VAL A 74 -1.05 14.18 4.19
CA VAL A 74 -1.26 13.42 5.44
C VAL A 74 -0.85 14.25 6.65
N THR A 75 -1.17 13.79 7.87
CA THR A 75 -0.77 14.51 9.09
C THR A 75 0.73 14.37 9.38
N GLN A 76 1.31 15.34 10.08
CA GLN A 76 2.70 15.28 10.57
C GLN A 76 2.97 14.06 11.47
N SER A 77 1.98 13.69 12.29
CA SER A 77 2.02 12.45 13.09
C SER A 77 2.13 11.22 12.21
N ARG A 78 1.40 11.19 11.08
CA ARG A 78 1.48 10.07 10.14
C ARG A 78 2.83 9.99 9.45
N ILE A 79 3.43 11.11 9.05
CA ILE A 79 4.81 11.15 8.52
C ILE A 79 5.79 10.57 9.54
N SER A 80 5.70 10.99 10.80
CA SER A 80 6.56 10.50 11.88
C SER A 80 6.42 8.99 12.12
N GLN A 81 5.20 8.45 12.03
CA GLN A 81 4.96 7.01 12.14
C GLN A 81 5.55 6.24 10.95
N ILE A 82 5.35 6.73 9.73
CA ILE A 82 5.86 6.09 8.51
C ILE A 82 7.39 6.06 8.53
N ALA A 83 8.05 7.18 8.83
CA ALA A 83 9.51 7.25 8.89
C ALA A 83 10.12 6.29 9.93
N LYS A 84 9.41 6.04 11.04
CA LYS A 84 9.80 5.09 12.09
C LYS A 84 9.43 3.63 11.78
N GLY A 85 8.79 3.36 10.64
CA GLY A 85 8.29 2.01 10.30
C GLY A 85 7.15 1.54 11.21
N ILE A 86 6.49 2.45 11.92
CA ILE A 86 5.41 2.10 12.85
C ILE A 86 4.13 1.85 12.07
N SER A 87 3.75 0.57 11.99
CA SER A 87 2.42 0.13 11.56
C SER A 87 1.43 0.16 12.72
N ARG A 88 0.16 0.51 12.45
CA ARG A 88 -0.94 0.35 13.43
C ARG A 88 -1.29 -1.12 13.72
N THR A 89 -0.66 -2.08 13.04
CA THR A 89 -0.86 -3.51 13.28
C THR A 89 -0.04 -3.99 14.48
N LYS A 90 -0.39 -3.55 15.69
CA LYS A 90 -0.16 -4.34 16.90
C LYS A 90 -1.49 -5.00 17.24
N LYS A 91 -1.69 -6.24 16.79
CA LYS A 91 -2.69 -7.11 17.40
C LYS A 91 -1.96 -7.84 18.53
N HIS A 92 -2.37 -7.55 19.77
CA HIS A 92 -2.12 -8.44 20.90
C HIS A 92 -2.88 -9.75 20.68
#